data_AF-A0A2V8TYH2-F1
#
_entry.id   AF-A0A2V8TYH2-F1
#
_cell.length_a   1.000
_cell.length_b   1.000
_cell.length_c   1.000
_cell.angle_alpha   90.00
_cell.angle_beta   90.00
_cell.angle_gamma   90.00
#
_symmetry.space_group_name_H-M   'P 1'
#
loop_
_entity.id
_entity.type
_entity.pdbx_description
1 polymer ?
#
loop_
_entity_poly.entity_id
_entity_poly.type
_entity_poly.pdbx_seq_one_letter_code
_entity_poly.pdbx_strand_id
1 'polypeptide(L)'
;MTARLGAVARFLRQQDPTNPSPYLMLRGYRWGELRGGGETPDPAMLVPPSTEVRQSIKRLSLEANWGELLEIAETAMAQPCGRAWLDLQRYVVRAAQEYGYLNIAAAVRSELRGLLADLPRLPEWTLMDDTPTANAETQAWLKEFTAPPAASHPSHPVMPEMTEDSAPEQVPPGEPAPPDTYTLALDAARSGRAADAIQILADEIPRQQSGRARFQRKLQLSQICMMTGHEALAQPILEELARSIDEHRLENWEASDVVAHPLALLYRCLNKLHGDAEVKQKLYARISRLDPVQALECAR
;
A
#
# COMPACT_ATOMS: atom_id res chain seq x y z
N MET A 1 13.84 -24.74 15.30
CA MET A 1 12.76 -23.73 15.24
C MET A 1 12.48 -23.30 13.80
N THR A 2 13.51 -22.99 13.02
CA THR A 2 13.40 -22.42 11.67
C THR A 2 12.72 -23.32 10.63
N ALA A 3 12.94 -24.64 10.68
CA ALA A 3 12.23 -25.59 9.82
C ALA A 3 10.70 -25.59 10.06
N ARG A 4 10.25 -25.33 11.29
CA ARG A 4 8.82 -25.23 11.61
C ARG A 4 8.21 -23.95 11.04
N LEU A 5 8.95 -22.84 11.08
CA LEU A 5 8.49 -21.57 10.49
C LEU A 5 8.30 -21.69 8.97
N GLY A 6 9.26 -22.32 8.28
CA GLY A 6 9.15 -22.60 6.85
C GLY A 6 7.94 -23.48 6.51
N ALA A 7 7.65 -24.50 7.32
CA ALA A 7 6.48 -25.36 7.15
C ALA A 7 5.16 -24.60 7.35
N VAL A 8 5.07 -23.74 8.38
CA VAL A 8 3.89 -22.89 8.62
C VAL A 8 3.68 -21.91 7.47
N ALA A 9 4.74 -21.22 7.03
CA ALA A 9 4.66 -20.30 5.90
C ALA A 9 4.15 -21.01 4.63
N ARG A 10 4.68 -22.20 4.35
CA ARG A 10 4.24 -23.03 3.23
C ARG A 10 2.78 -23.44 3.33
N PHE A 11 2.36 -23.93 4.50
CA PHE A 11 0.97 -24.31 4.75
C PHE A 11 0.02 -23.14 4.51
N LEU A 12 0.35 -21.95 5.05
CA LEU A 12 -0.46 -20.74 4.88
C LEU A 12 -0.56 -20.31 3.41
N ARG A 13 0.53 -20.37 2.64
CA ARG A 13 0.49 -20.09 1.19
C ARG A 13 -0.37 -21.08 0.41
N GLN A 14 -0.42 -22.35 0.83
CA GLN A 14 -1.28 -23.35 0.18
C GLN A 14 -2.77 -23.11 0.46
N GLN A 15 -3.10 -22.55 1.63
CA GLN A 15 -4.48 -22.20 2.00
C GLN A 15 -4.95 -20.92 1.30
N ASP A 16 -4.11 -19.90 1.27
CA ASP A 16 -4.36 -18.64 0.56
C ASP A 16 -3.07 -18.13 -0.10
N PRO A 17 -2.88 -18.43 -1.39
CA PRO A 17 -1.70 -18.02 -2.15
C PRO A 17 -1.54 -16.51 -2.29
N THR A 18 -2.63 -15.74 -2.12
CA THR A 18 -2.63 -14.28 -2.28
C THR A 18 -2.31 -13.55 -0.98
N ASN A 19 -2.26 -14.26 0.15
CA ASN A 19 -1.98 -13.65 1.44
C ASN A 19 -0.50 -13.25 1.56
N PRO A 20 -0.17 -11.97 1.83
CA PRO A 20 1.22 -11.55 2.02
C PRO A 20 1.83 -12.02 3.35
N SER A 21 1.01 -12.32 4.35
CA SER A 21 1.46 -12.68 5.71
C SER A 21 2.53 -13.80 5.75
N PRO A 22 2.34 -14.96 5.08
CA PRO A 22 3.37 -16.01 5.07
C PRO A 22 4.69 -15.59 4.42
N TYR A 23 4.66 -14.67 3.45
CA TYR A 23 5.87 -14.13 2.82
C TYR A 23 6.61 -13.22 3.80
N LEU A 24 5.88 -12.30 4.45
CA LEU A 24 6.45 -11.35 5.41
C LEU A 24 6.97 -12.04 6.67
N MET A 25 6.32 -13.11 7.13
CA MET A 25 6.76 -13.87 8.30
C MET A 25 8.19 -14.42 8.15
N LEU A 26 8.54 -14.91 6.96
CA LEU A 26 9.91 -15.38 6.68
C LEU A 26 10.92 -14.22 6.65
N ARG A 27 10.55 -13.08 6.05
CA ARG A 27 11.39 -11.86 6.03
C ARG A 27 11.59 -11.31 7.42
N GLY A 28 10.53 -11.12 8.19
CA GLY A 28 10.60 -10.60 9.56
C GLY A 28 11.54 -11.43 10.44
N TYR A 29 11.48 -12.76 10.33
CA TYR A 29 12.40 -13.64 11.05
C TYR A 29 13.85 -13.51 10.55
N ARG A 30 14.09 -13.68 9.23
CA ARG A 30 15.45 -13.67 8.66
C ARG A 30 16.14 -12.32 8.73
N TRP A 31 15.41 -11.26 8.47
CA TRP A 31 15.91 -9.89 8.53
C TRP A 31 15.99 -9.38 9.97
N GLY A 32 15.19 -9.93 10.88
CA GLY A 32 15.38 -9.75 12.32
C GLY A 32 16.73 -10.31 12.79
N GLU A 33 17.12 -11.51 12.35
CA GLU A 33 18.46 -12.06 12.62
C GLU A 33 19.57 -11.14 12.08
N LEU A 34 19.41 -10.63 10.86
CA LEU A 34 20.41 -9.76 10.23
C LEU A 34 20.56 -8.41 10.97
N ARG A 35 19.44 -7.76 11.33
CA ARG A 35 19.43 -6.52 12.13
C ARG A 35 20.07 -6.71 13.50
N GLY A 36 19.88 -7.87 14.12
CA GLY A 36 20.54 -8.21 15.38
C GLY A 36 22.07 -8.24 15.28
N GLY A 37 22.63 -8.45 14.08
CA GLY A 37 24.08 -8.40 13.83
C GLY A 37 24.65 -6.99 13.59
N GLY A 38 23.81 -5.97 13.38
CA GLY A 38 24.24 -4.59 13.16
C GLY A 38 25.00 -4.36 11.84
N GLU A 39 25.83 -3.31 11.80
CA GLU A 39 26.59 -2.88 10.61
C GLU A 39 27.77 -3.80 10.26
N THR A 40 28.21 -4.61 11.22
CA THR A 40 29.32 -5.58 11.06
C THR A 40 28.87 -6.94 11.58
N PRO A 41 27.97 -7.63 10.87
CA PRO A 41 27.51 -8.95 11.28
C PRO A 41 28.66 -9.96 11.22
N ASP A 42 28.57 -11.00 12.04
CA ASP A 42 29.45 -12.16 11.95
C ASP A 42 29.37 -12.73 10.51
N PRO A 43 30.49 -12.89 9.79
CA PRO A 43 30.51 -13.51 8.47
C PRO A 43 29.73 -14.83 8.41
N ALA A 44 29.72 -15.63 9.50
CA ALA A 44 28.96 -16.87 9.61
C ALA A 44 27.44 -16.71 9.40
N MET A 45 26.90 -15.49 9.56
CA MET A 45 25.49 -15.19 9.27
C MET A 45 25.21 -15.04 7.77
N LEU A 46 26.21 -14.64 6.98
CA LEU A 46 26.09 -14.32 5.55
C LEU A 46 26.27 -15.58 4.68
N VAL A 47 25.49 -16.61 4.99
CA VAL A 47 25.56 -17.91 4.33
C VAL A 47 25.09 -17.79 2.87
N PRO A 48 25.86 -18.28 1.88
CA PRO A 48 25.42 -18.26 0.50
C PRO A 48 24.36 -19.33 0.21
N PRO A 49 23.47 -19.12 -0.78
CA PRO A 49 22.60 -20.17 -1.28
C PRO A 49 23.41 -21.23 -2.04
N SER A 50 22.92 -22.46 -2.03
CA SER A 50 23.53 -23.55 -2.80
C SER A 50 23.47 -23.28 -4.30
N THR A 51 24.44 -23.82 -5.05
CA THR A 51 24.50 -23.71 -6.51
C THR A 51 23.23 -24.24 -7.17
N GLU A 52 22.67 -25.34 -6.66
CA GLU A 52 21.43 -25.94 -7.15
C GLU A 52 20.23 -25.00 -7.03
N VAL A 53 20.10 -24.30 -5.89
CA VAL A 53 19.02 -23.32 -5.68
C VAL A 53 19.18 -22.13 -6.62
N ARG A 54 20.40 -21.60 -6.78
CA ARG A 54 20.68 -20.50 -7.72
C ARG A 54 20.32 -20.89 -9.16
N GLN A 55 20.74 -22.08 -9.60
CA GLN A 55 20.46 -22.60 -10.93
C GLN A 55 18.98 -22.83 -11.17
N SER A 56 18.28 -23.42 -10.19
CA SER A 56 16.85 -23.69 -10.28
C SER A 56 16.02 -22.41 -10.38
N ILE A 57 16.28 -21.41 -9.53
CA ILE A 57 15.60 -20.10 -9.59
C ILE A 57 15.85 -19.42 -10.94
N LYS A 58 17.11 -19.41 -11.41
CA LYS A 58 17.46 -18.80 -12.69
C LYS A 58 16.77 -19.49 -13.86
N ARG A 59 16.75 -20.82 -13.87
CA ARG A 59 16.07 -21.63 -14.90
C ARG A 59 14.58 -21.33 -14.93
N LEU A 60 13.90 -21.42 -13.78
CA LEU A 60 12.45 -21.16 -13.69
C LEU A 60 12.09 -19.73 -14.09
N SER A 61 12.97 -18.75 -13.81
CA SER A 61 12.79 -17.37 -14.25
C SER A 61 12.90 -17.20 -15.77
N LEU A 62 13.72 -18.00 -16.45
CA LEU A 62 13.86 -17.98 -17.90
C LEU A 62 12.69 -18.69 -18.59
N GLU A 63 12.17 -19.74 -17.96
CA GLU A 63 11.01 -20.51 -18.43
C GLU A 63 9.67 -19.82 -18.14
N ALA A 64 9.67 -18.66 -17.47
CA ALA A 64 8.48 -17.96 -17.00
C ALA A 64 7.55 -18.82 -16.12
N ASN A 65 8.11 -19.82 -15.43
CA ASN A 65 7.37 -20.66 -14.49
C ASN A 65 7.33 -19.98 -13.12
N TRP A 66 6.48 -18.95 -13.02
CA TRP A 66 6.44 -18.04 -11.87
C TRP A 66 5.94 -18.70 -10.59
N GLY A 67 5.00 -19.64 -10.68
CA GLY A 67 4.46 -20.35 -9.51
C GLY A 67 5.50 -21.22 -8.82
N GLU A 68 6.24 -22.03 -9.59
CA GLU A 68 7.32 -22.86 -9.04
C GLU A 68 8.52 -22.01 -8.60
N LEU A 69 8.81 -20.92 -9.33
CA LEU A 69 9.82 -19.94 -8.92
C LEU A 69 9.51 -19.36 -7.54
N LEU A 70 8.27 -18.92 -7.30
CA LEU A 70 7.85 -18.41 -6.00
C LEU A 70 8.03 -19.48 -4.92
N GLU A 71 7.59 -20.72 -5.16
CA GLU A 71 7.68 -21.79 -4.17
C GLU A 71 9.13 -22.15 -3.79
N ILE A 72 10.04 -22.27 -4.77
CA ILE A 72 11.45 -22.54 -4.48
C ILE A 72 12.13 -21.33 -3.84
N ALA A 73 11.77 -20.11 -4.24
CA ALA A 73 12.33 -18.89 -3.67
C ALA A 73 11.90 -18.72 -2.21
N GLU A 74 10.64 -19.00 -1.87
CA GLU A 74 10.16 -18.97 -0.50
C GLU A 74 10.75 -20.09 0.36
N THR A 75 11.03 -21.25 -0.25
CA THR A 75 11.76 -22.34 0.41
C THR A 75 13.19 -21.91 0.74
N ALA A 76 13.87 -21.23 -0.18
CA ALA A 76 15.19 -20.64 0.04
C ALA A 76 15.15 -19.49 1.06
N MET A 77 14.10 -18.67 1.05
CA MET A 77 13.90 -17.59 2.01
C MET A 77 13.84 -18.12 3.45
N ALA A 78 13.27 -19.30 3.66
CA ALA A 78 13.24 -19.95 4.95
C ALA A 78 14.60 -20.53 5.40
N GLN A 79 15.64 -20.52 4.56
CA GLN A 79 16.99 -21.02 4.86
C GLN A 79 17.95 -19.89 5.31
N PRO A 80 19.12 -20.23 5.90
CA PRO A 80 20.12 -19.24 6.31
C PRO A 80 20.52 -18.23 5.24
N CYS A 81 20.51 -18.64 3.97
CA CYS A 81 20.85 -17.76 2.84
C CYS A 81 19.83 -16.64 2.60
N GLY A 82 18.57 -16.82 3.05
CA GLY A 82 17.53 -15.79 2.94
C GLY A 82 17.79 -14.53 3.78
N ARG A 83 18.81 -14.53 4.66
CA ARG A 83 19.16 -13.35 5.48
C ARG A 83 19.65 -12.20 4.62
N ALA A 84 20.65 -12.45 3.79
CA ALA A 84 21.37 -11.40 3.06
C ALA A 84 21.33 -11.58 1.53
N TRP A 85 20.73 -12.67 1.01
CA TRP A 85 20.64 -12.86 -0.43
C TRP A 85 19.55 -11.98 -1.05
N LEU A 86 19.95 -10.83 -1.61
CA LEU A 86 19.04 -9.83 -2.16
C LEU A 86 18.54 -10.18 -3.56
N ASP A 87 19.30 -10.95 -4.35
CA ASP A 87 18.82 -11.40 -5.67
C ASP A 87 17.53 -12.21 -5.55
N LEU A 88 17.37 -12.96 -4.46
CA LEU A 88 16.16 -13.70 -4.15
C LEU A 88 14.93 -12.79 -4.15
N GLN A 89 15.04 -11.60 -3.57
CA GLN A 89 13.93 -10.67 -3.48
C GLN A 89 13.56 -10.10 -4.84
N ARG A 90 14.54 -9.83 -5.71
CA ARG A 90 14.30 -9.43 -7.10
C ARG A 90 13.49 -10.50 -7.84
N TYR A 91 13.86 -11.78 -7.69
CA TYR A 91 13.13 -12.89 -8.29
C TYR A 91 11.71 -13.04 -7.73
N VAL A 92 11.53 -12.95 -6.41
CA VAL A 92 10.21 -13.04 -5.78
C VAL A 92 9.30 -11.88 -6.23
N VAL A 93 9.80 -10.65 -6.23
CA VAL A 93 9.03 -9.48 -6.66
C VAL A 93 8.62 -9.62 -8.12
N ARG A 94 9.56 -10.00 -9.00
CA ARG A 94 9.26 -10.23 -10.41
C ARG A 94 8.23 -11.34 -10.60
N ALA A 95 8.43 -12.50 -9.99
CA ALA A 95 7.52 -13.62 -10.14
C ALA A 95 6.13 -13.32 -9.57
N ALA A 96 6.04 -12.60 -8.44
CA ALA A 96 4.76 -12.16 -7.89
C ALA A 96 4.04 -11.17 -8.83
N GLN A 97 4.76 -10.25 -9.47
CA GLN A 97 4.18 -9.34 -10.46
C GLN A 97 3.63 -10.09 -11.68
N GLU A 98 4.45 -10.96 -12.27
CA GLU A 98 4.09 -11.73 -13.47
C GLU A 98 2.99 -12.76 -13.22
N TYR A 99 2.89 -13.28 -12.00
CA TYR A 99 1.84 -14.22 -11.59
C TYR A 99 0.54 -13.54 -11.14
N GLY A 100 0.51 -12.19 -11.04
CA GLY A 100 -0.67 -11.41 -10.64
C GLY A 100 -0.83 -11.18 -9.13
N TYR A 101 0.16 -11.55 -8.32
CA TYR A 101 0.19 -11.37 -6.86
C TYR A 101 0.77 -10.01 -6.46
N LEU A 102 0.12 -8.93 -6.92
CA LEU A 102 0.62 -7.56 -6.79
C LEU A 102 0.76 -7.09 -5.33
N ASN A 103 -0.16 -7.53 -4.46
CA ASN A 103 -0.12 -7.23 -3.03
C ASN A 103 1.11 -7.87 -2.34
N ILE A 104 1.50 -9.08 -2.73
CA ILE A 104 2.71 -9.75 -2.26
C ILE A 104 3.95 -9.01 -2.77
N ALA A 105 3.98 -8.64 -4.05
CA ALA A 105 5.08 -7.85 -4.60
C ALA A 105 5.24 -6.52 -3.85
N ALA A 106 4.15 -5.79 -3.60
CA ALA A 106 4.16 -4.53 -2.85
C ALA A 106 4.63 -4.73 -1.40
N ALA A 107 4.16 -5.78 -0.72
CA ALA A 107 4.54 -6.09 0.66
C ALA A 107 6.04 -6.41 0.77
N VAL A 108 6.57 -7.30 -0.07
CA VAL A 108 8.00 -7.66 -0.10
C VAL A 108 8.86 -6.43 -0.42
N ARG A 109 8.43 -5.59 -1.36
CA ARG A 109 9.06 -4.31 -1.66
C ARG A 109 9.10 -3.39 -0.43
N SER A 110 7.99 -3.22 0.27
CA SER A 110 7.94 -2.36 1.46
C SER A 110 8.93 -2.81 2.53
N GLU A 111 8.94 -4.11 2.84
CA GLU A 111 9.87 -4.66 3.83
C GLU A 111 11.33 -4.53 3.39
N LEU A 112 11.62 -4.74 2.10
CA LEU A 112 12.98 -4.59 1.56
C LEU A 112 13.47 -3.15 1.68
N ARG A 113 12.58 -2.16 1.47
CA ARG A 113 12.92 -0.75 1.69
C ARG A 113 13.26 -0.48 3.15
N GLY A 114 12.49 -1.04 4.09
CA GLY A 114 12.80 -0.95 5.52
C GLY A 114 14.16 -1.56 5.84
N LEU A 115 14.45 -2.76 5.31
CA LEU A 115 15.75 -3.41 5.50
C LEU A 115 16.92 -2.55 5.00
N LEU A 116 16.79 -1.96 3.81
CA LEU A 116 17.84 -1.14 3.22
C LEU A 116 17.98 0.23 3.88
N ALA A 117 16.92 0.75 4.48
CA ALA A 117 17.00 1.94 5.33
C ALA A 117 17.79 1.66 6.60
N ASP A 118 17.59 0.49 7.22
CA ASP A 118 18.30 0.08 8.43
C ASP A 118 19.76 -0.33 8.14
N LEU A 119 20.01 -0.96 6.98
CA LEU A 119 21.30 -1.50 6.56
C LEU A 119 21.67 -1.01 5.15
N PRO A 120 22.03 0.28 4.99
CA PRO A 120 22.24 0.90 3.67
C PRO A 120 23.40 0.30 2.87
N ARG A 121 24.39 -0.28 3.57
CA ARG A 121 25.56 -0.92 2.94
C ARG A 121 25.32 -2.38 2.54
N LEU A 122 24.18 -2.97 2.91
CA LEU A 122 23.87 -4.38 2.63
C LEU A 122 24.04 -4.77 1.15
N PRO A 123 23.65 -3.95 0.14
CA PRO A 123 23.85 -4.29 -1.28
C PRO A 123 25.31 -4.40 -1.72
N GLU A 124 26.25 -3.84 -0.94
CA GLU A 124 27.68 -3.83 -1.21
C GLU A 124 28.42 -4.97 -0.47
N TRP A 125 27.73 -5.69 0.41
CA TRP A 125 28.32 -6.78 1.18
C TRP A 125 28.55 -8.04 0.33
N THR A 126 29.39 -8.92 0.87
CA THR A 126 29.66 -10.24 0.32
C THR A 126 29.19 -11.33 1.28
N LEU A 127 28.74 -12.44 0.72
CA LEU A 127 28.44 -13.68 1.41
C LEU A 127 29.77 -14.40 1.74
N MET A 128 29.70 -15.45 2.56
CA MET A 128 30.90 -16.19 2.98
C MET A 128 31.70 -16.85 1.83
N ASP A 129 31.10 -17.04 0.66
CA ASP A 129 31.75 -17.58 -0.55
C ASP A 129 32.28 -16.48 -1.48
N ASP A 130 32.44 -15.26 -0.97
CA ASP A 130 32.82 -14.04 -1.70
C ASP A 130 31.83 -13.62 -2.80
N THR A 131 30.66 -14.25 -2.90
CA THR A 131 29.62 -13.80 -3.83
C THR A 131 28.90 -12.57 -3.26
N PRO A 132 28.52 -11.60 -4.10
CA PRO A 132 27.83 -10.41 -3.61
C PRO A 132 26.43 -10.76 -3.11
N THR A 133 25.96 -10.03 -2.09
CA THR A 133 24.57 -10.10 -1.61
C THR A 133 23.57 -9.70 -2.69
N ALA A 134 23.94 -8.71 -3.51
CA ALA A 134 23.23 -8.27 -4.71
C ALA A 134 24.17 -8.30 -5.93
N ASN A 135 23.83 -9.11 -6.94
CA ASN A 135 24.53 -9.09 -8.23
C ASN A 135 24.29 -7.76 -8.99
N ALA A 136 25.03 -7.53 -10.08
CA ALA A 136 24.97 -6.27 -10.82
C ALA A 136 23.56 -5.87 -11.29
N GLU A 137 22.77 -6.84 -11.76
CA GLU A 137 21.38 -6.61 -12.18
C GLU A 137 20.48 -6.31 -10.97
N THR A 138 20.74 -6.93 -9.81
CA THR A 138 20.02 -6.62 -8.57
C THR A 138 20.41 -5.26 -8.04
N GLN A 139 21.67 -4.84 -8.13
CA GLN A 139 22.07 -3.50 -7.75
C GLN A 139 21.43 -2.43 -8.65
N ALA A 140 21.34 -2.68 -9.96
CA ALA A 140 20.63 -1.79 -10.88
C ALA A 140 19.14 -1.68 -10.52
N TRP A 141 18.49 -2.84 -10.31
CA TRP A 141 17.10 -2.89 -9.86
C TRP A 141 16.90 -2.17 -8.52
N LEU A 142 17.83 -2.32 -7.57
CA LEU A 142 17.80 -1.64 -6.28
C LEU A 142 17.92 -0.12 -6.42
N LYS A 143 18.78 0.37 -7.33
CA LYS A 143 18.91 1.81 -7.58
C LYS A 143 17.62 2.42 -8.11
N GLU A 144 16.95 1.77 -9.05
CA GLU A 144 15.63 2.19 -9.55
C GLU A 144 14.56 2.08 -8.45
N PHE A 145 14.67 1.04 -7.62
CA PHE A 145 13.76 0.75 -6.53
C PHE A 145 13.86 1.75 -5.37
N THR A 146 15.05 2.29 -5.08
CA THR A 146 15.31 3.28 -4.02
C THR A 146 15.41 4.72 -4.54
N ALA A 147 15.38 4.93 -5.86
CA ALA A 147 15.47 6.26 -6.43
C ALA A 147 14.32 7.13 -5.90
N PRO A 148 14.60 8.33 -5.35
CA PRO A 148 13.55 9.31 -5.14
C PRO A 148 12.97 9.67 -6.52
N PRO A 149 11.64 9.85 -6.64
CA PRO A 149 11.03 10.24 -7.91
C PRO A 149 11.72 11.49 -8.46
N ALA A 150 12.08 11.48 -9.76
CA ALA A 150 12.87 12.53 -10.38
C ALA A 150 12.21 13.92 -10.19
N ALA A 151 12.98 14.88 -9.68
CA ALA A 151 12.51 16.22 -9.32
C ALA A 151 12.36 17.15 -10.54
N SER A 152 11.12 17.42 -10.94
CA SER A 152 10.72 18.65 -11.62
C SER A 152 10.77 19.83 -10.61
N HIS A 153 11.46 20.93 -10.93
CA HIS A 153 11.60 22.12 -10.05
C HIS A 153 10.30 22.96 -9.97
N PRO A 154 10.18 23.89 -9.00
CA PRO A 154 9.96 23.68 -7.59
C PRO A 154 8.48 23.91 -7.24
N SER A 155 7.82 22.88 -6.72
CA SER A 155 6.65 23.01 -5.85
C SER A 155 7.06 22.45 -4.50
N HIS A 156 6.65 23.09 -3.40
CA HIS A 156 6.83 22.61 -2.03
C HIS A 156 6.51 21.12 -1.85
N PRO A 157 7.15 20.44 -0.88
CA PRO A 157 7.50 19.02 -0.96
C PRO A 157 6.28 18.12 -1.08
N VAL A 158 6.18 17.40 -2.21
CA VAL A 158 5.06 16.50 -2.49
C VAL A 158 5.35 15.14 -1.88
N MET A 159 4.56 14.83 -0.85
CA MET A 159 4.30 13.50 -0.31
C MET A 159 3.70 12.60 -1.41
N PRO A 160 3.89 11.26 -1.38
CA PRO A 160 3.28 10.40 -2.38
C PRO A 160 1.75 10.48 -2.28
N GLU A 161 1.17 10.94 -3.38
CA GLU A 161 -0.26 10.94 -3.66
C GLU A 161 -0.87 9.56 -3.43
N MET A 162 -1.96 9.57 -2.67
CA MET A 162 -3.01 8.60 -2.83
C MET A 162 -3.60 8.77 -4.23
N THR A 163 -3.29 7.88 -5.17
CA THR A 163 -4.20 7.65 -6.28
C THR A 163 -5.39 6.88 -5.72
N GLU A 164 -6.48 7.60 -5.49
CA GLU A 164 -7.77 7.14 -6.00
C GLU A 164 -7.51 6.55 -7.40
N ASP A 165 -7.61 5.23 -7.54
CA ASP A 165 -8.86 4.69 -8.01
C ASP A 165 -8.78 3.18 -8.24
N SER A 166 -9.97 2.60 -8.23
CA SER A 166 -10.30 1.29 -8.78
C SER A 166 -9.40 0.92 -9.96
N ALA A 167 -8.62 -0.16 -9.82
CA ALA A 167 -8.12 -0.87 -10.98
C ALA A 167 -9.24 -1.83 -11.44
N PRO A 168 -9.76 -1.66 -12.66
CA PRO A 168 -10.78 -2.54 -13.23
C PRO A 168 -10.18 -3.92 -13.48
N GLU A 169 -11.02 -4.95 -13.48
CA GLU A 169 -10.72 -6.26 -14.04
C GLU A 169 -9.94 -6.11 -15.36
N GLN A 170 -8.77 -6.75 -15.44
CA GLN A 170 -7.97 -6.80 -16.65
C GLN A 170 -8.73 -7.63 -17.70
N VAL A 171 -9.48 -6.92 -18.56
CA VAL A 171 -9.94 -7.41 -19.86
C VAL A 171 -8.71 -7.64 -20.76
N PRO A 172 -8.67 -8.69 -21.58
CA PRO A 172 -7.55 -8.97 -22.48
C PRO A 172 -7.30 -7.81 -23.46
N PRO A 173 -6.12 -7.73 -24.10
CA PRO A 173 -5.76 -6.59 -24.93
C PRO A 173 -6.70 -6.47 -26.13
N GLY A 174 -7.54 -5.43 -26.14
CA GLY A 174 -8.48 -5.15 -27.23
C GLY A 174 -9.71 -4.32 -26.87
N GLU A 175 -10.07 -4.21 -25.58
CA GLU A 175 -11.26 -3.47 -25.12
C GLU A 175 -10.92 -2.45 -24.01
N PRO A 176 -11.53 -1.25 -24.00
CA PRO A 176 -11.26 -0.23 -23.00
C PRO A 176 -11.65 -0.71 -21.59
N ALA A 177 -10.77 -0.48 -20.61
CA ALA A 177 -10.98 -0.87 -19.23
C ALA A 177 -12.29 -0.26 -18.65
N PRO A 178 -13.06 -0.99 -17.82
CA PRO A 178 -14.24 -0.44 -17.18
C PRO A 178 -13.90 0.86 -16.41
N PRO A 179 -14.69 1.93 -16.53
CA PRO A 179 -14.42 3.16 -15.81
C PRO A 179 -14.51 2.93 -14.30
N ASP A 180 -13.69 3.65 -13.53
CA ASP A 180 -13.81 3.63 -12.08
C ASP A 180 -15.25 4.02 -11.65
N THR A 181 -15.79 3.29 -10.68
CA THR A 181 -17.12 3.51 -10.10
C THR A 181 -17.36 4.94 -9.59
N TYR A 182 -16.35 5.63 -9.06
CA TYR A 182 -16.49 7.03 -8.64
C TYR A 182 -16.56 7.98 -9.85
N THR A 183 -15.78 7.74 -10.91
CA THR A 183 -15.91 8.47 -12.18
C THR A 183 -17.31 8.30 -12.81
N LEU A 184 -17.86 7.09 -12.79
CA LEU A 184 -19.24 6.82 -13.24
C LEU A 184 -20.28 7.57 -12.42
N ALA A 185 -20.13 7.57 -11.09
CA ALA A 185 -21.02 8.30 -10.20
C ALA A 185 -20.91 9.82 -10.40
N LEU A 186 -19.69 10.34 -10.61
CA LEU A 186 -19.45 11.75 -10.85
C LEU A 186 -20.07 12.21 -12.18
N ASP A 187 -19.94 11.41 -13.24
CA ASP A 187 -20.55 11.71 -14.54
C ASP A 187 -22.08 11.64 -14.49
N ALA A 188 -22.64 10.67 -13.76
CA ALA A 188 -24.07 10.60 -13.52
C ALA A 188 -24.56 11.85 -12.77
N ALA A 189 -23.86 12.26 -11.72
CA ALA A 189 -24.20 13.46 -10.94
C ALA A 189 -24.14 14.74 -11.79
N ARG A 190 -23.08 14.91 -12.61
CA ARG A 190 -22.93 16.06 -13.53
C ARG A 190 -24.00 16.08 -14.62
N SER A 191 -24.49 14.91 -15.01
CA SER A 191 -25.59 14.77 -15.97
C SER A 191 -26.99 14.96 -15.37
N GLY A 192 -27.08 15.37 -14.09
CA GLY A 192 -28.35 15.57 -13.39
C GLY A 192 -29.00 14.29 -12.86
N ARG A 193 -28.33 13.14 -12.97
CA ARG A 193 -28.79 11.84 -12.44
C ARG A 193 -28.24 11.61 -11.04
N ALA A 194 -28.63 12.48 -10.11
CA ALA A 194 -28.15 12.44 -8.72
C ALA A 194 -28.50 11.13 -7.99
N ALA A 195 -29.71 10.62 -8.17
CA ALA A 195 -30.14 9.36 -7.56
C ALA A 195 -29.28 8.17 -8.02
N ASP A 196 -28.98 8.08 -9.32
CA ASP A 196 -28.14 7.02 -9.88
C ASP A 196 -26.71 7.11 -9.32
N ALA A 197 -26.14 8.31 -9.24
CA ALA A 197 -24.80 8.55 -8.70
C ALA A 197 -24.68 8.11 -7.24
N ILE A 198 -25.69 8.44 -6.42
CA ILE A 198 -25.79 8.04 -5.02
C ILE A 198 -25.90 6.52 -4.92
N GLN A 199 -26.75 5.89 -5.75
CA GLN A 199 -26.97 4.44 -5.73
C GLN A 199 -25.69 3.67 -6.09
N ILE A 200 -24.96 4.11 -7.12
CA ILE A 200 -23.69 3.49 -7.54
C ILE A 200 -22.71 3.40 -6.36
N LEU A 201 -22.53 4.49 -5.62
CA LEU A 201 -21.60 4.52 -4.49
C LEU A 201 -22.16 3.81 -3.25
N ALA A 202 -23.46 3.91 -2.99
CA ALA A 202 -24.10 3.25 -1.85
C ALA A 202 -23.98 1.71 -1.93
N ASP A 203 -24.14 1.13 -3.12
CA ASP A 203 -23.99 -0.32 -3.35
C ASP A 203 -22.53 -0.80 -3.23
N GLU A 204 -21.58 0.12 -3.43
CA GLU A 204 -20.15 -0.20 -3.44
C GLU A 204 -19.52 -0.17 -2.04
N ILE A 205 -20.10 0.59 -1.10
CA ILE A 205 -19.66 0.64 0.31
C ILE A 205 -19.60 -0.76 0.96
N PRO A 206 -20.65 -1.61 0.95
CA PRO A 206 -20.60 -2.93 1.58
C PRO A 206 -19.68 -3.91 0.85
N ARG A 207 -19.32 -3.66 -0.41
CA ARG A 207 -18.40 -4.51 -1.19
C ARG A 207 -16.93 -4.28 -0.87
N GLN A 208 -16.61 -3.19 -0.18
CA GLN A 208 -15.25 -2.86 0.20
C GLN A 208 -14.72 -3.77 1.32
N GLN A 209 -13.56 -4.36 1.06
CA GLN A 209 -12.94 -5.37 1.93
C GLN A 209 -12.21 -4.76 3.15
N SER A 210 -11.86 -3.47 3.11
CA SER A 210 -11.13 -2.80 4.19
C SER A 210 -11.91 -1.64 4.81
N GLY A 211 -11.62 -1.34 6.07
CA GLY A 211 -12.20 -0.17 6.77
C GLY A 211 -11.82 1.15 6.09
N ARG A 212 -10.56 1.28 5.62
CA ARG A 212 -10.06 2.43 4.88
C ARG A 212 -10.79 2.62 3.54
N ALA A 213 -11.03 1.55 2.78
CA ALA A 213 -11.78 1.62 1.53
C ALA A 213 -13.27 1.98 1.76
N ARG A 214 -13.90 1.44 2.82
CA ARG A 214 -15.25 1.87 3.23
C ARG A 214 -15.30 3.35 3.61
N PHE A 215 -14.31 3.83 4.35
CA PHE A 215 -14.18 5.23 4.72
C PHE A 215 -14.09 6.14 3.48
N GLN A 216 -13.23 5.78 2.52
CA GLN A 216 -13.09 6.51 1.25
C GLN A 216 -14.38 6.52 0.42
N ARG A 217 -15.07 5.38 0.26
CA ARG A 217 -16.35 5.31 -0.47
C ARG A 217 -17.46 6.14 0.20
N LYS A 218 -17.53 6.15 1.54
CA LYS A 218 -18.47 7.01 2.28
C LYS A 218 -18.18 8.50 2.10
N LEU A 219 -16.90 8.88 2.06
CA LEU A 219 -16.48 10.25 1.78
C LEU A 219 -16.87 10.67 0.34
N GLN A 220 -16.60 9.82 -0.65
CA GLN A 220 -17.00 10.03 -2.05
C GLN A 220 -18.52 10.18 -2.20
N LEU A 221 -19.29 9.32 -1.53
CA LEU A 221 -20.75 9.42 -1.49
C LEU A 221 -21.20 10.77 -0.90
N SER A 222 -20.57 11.21 0.20
CA SER A 222 -20.87 12.50 0.83
C SER A 222 -20.55 13.68 -0.08
N GLN A 223 -19.46 13.61 -0.87
CA GLN A 223 -19.11 14.63 -1.86
C GLN A 223 -20.17 14.73 -2.97
N ILE A 224 -20.62 13.59 -3.51
CA ILE A 224 -21.70 13.56 -4.52
C ILE A 224 -22.99 14.16 -3.96
N CYS A 225 -23.38 13.79 -2.73
CA CYS A 225 -24.56 14.37 -2.07
C CYS A 225 -24.43 15.90 -1.91
N MET A 226 -23.27 16.40 -1.49
CA MET A 226 -23.02 17.83 -1.34
C MET A 226 -23.04 18.59 -2.68
N MET A 227 -22.52 17.98 -3.75
CA MET A 227 -22.48 18.56 -5.09
C MET A 227 -23.86 18.61 -5.75
N THR A 228 -24.73 17.65 -5.42
CA THR A 228 -26.08 17.52 -6.00
C THR A 228 -27.18 18.21 -5.19
N GLY A 229 -26.84 18.88 -4.08
CA GLY A 229 -27.80 19.58 -3.22
C GLY A 229 -28.59 18.67 -2.27
N HIS A 230 -27.99 17.53 -1.90
CA HIS A 230 -28.53 16.56 -0.95
C HIS A 230 -27.75 16.60 0.38
N GLU A 231 -27.57 17.79 0.94
CA GLU A 231 -26.79 17.99 2.18
C GLU A 231 -27.35 17.20 3.36
N ALA A 232 -28.67 17.10 3.48
CA ALA A 232 -29.32 16.35 4.56
C ALA A 232 -28.99 14.84 4.54
N LEU A 233 -28.66 14.28 3.37
CA LEU A 233 -28.17 12.90 3.25
C LEU A 233 -26.67 12.80 3.57
N ALA A 234 -25.90 13.83 3.24
CA ALA A 234 -24.46 13.86 3.52
C ALA A 234 -24.15 13.98 5.02
N GLN A 235 -24.93 14.78 5.76
CA GLN A 235 -24.67 15.08 7.17
C GLN A 235 -24.44 13.83 8.05
N PRO A 236 -25.36 12.84 8.14
CA PRO A 236 -25.16 11.70 9.04
C PRO A 236 -23.96 10.82 8.64
N ILE A 237 -23.64 10.74 7.35
CA ILE A 237 -22.46 9.99 6.85
C ILE A 237 -21.18 10.72 7.27
N LEU A 238 -21.16 12.06 7.14
CA LEU A 238 -20.03 12.89 7.54
C LEU A 238 -19.81 12.90 9.06
N GLU A 239 -20.88 12.87 9.85
CA GLU A 239 -20.80 12.70 11.31
C GLU A 239 -20.23 11.33 11.70
N GLU A 240 -20.60 10.27 10.98
CA GLU A 240 -20.02 8.93 11.16
C GLU A 240 -18.51 8.92 10.83
N LEU A 241 -18.11 9.56 9.73
CA LEU A 241 -16.69 9.71 9.36
C LEU A 241 -15.92 10.49 10.42
N ALA A 242 -16.47 11.59 10.94
CA ALA A 242 -15.86 12.36 12.02
C ALA A 242 -15.68 11.53 13.30
N ARG A 243 -16.67 10.70 13.66
CA ARG A 243 -16.56 9.79 14.80
C ARG A 243 -15.49 8.73 14.58
N SER A 244 -15.40 8.18 13.37
CA SER A 244 -14.39 7.17 13.01
C SER A 244 -12.96 7.73 13.11
N ILE A 245 -12.76 9.01 12.76
CA ILE A 245 -11.48 9.71 12.95
C ILE A 245 -11.06 9.70 14.43
N ASP A 246 -12.01 9.98 15.33
CA ASP A 246 -11.77 10.01 16.77
C ASP A 246 -11.52 8.61 17.35
N GLU A 247 -12.38 7.65 17.01
CA GLU A 247 -12.31 6.26 17.49
C GLU A 247 -10.99 5.58 17.13
N HIS A 248 -10.50 5.79 15.91
CA HIS A 248 -9.26 5.20 15.41
C HIS A 248 -8.03 6.10 15.55
N ARG A 249 -8.19 7.30 16.14
CA ARG A 249 -7.13 8.30 16.33
C ARG A 249 -6.34 8.57 15.05
N LEU A 250 -7.06 8.77 13.94
CA LEU A 250 -6.44 8.90 12.60
C LEU A 250 -5.46 10.08 12.52
N GLU A 251 -5.65 11.12 13.34
CA GLU A 251 -4.73 12.25 13.47
C GLU A 251 -3.29 11.87 13.84
N ASN A 252 -3.08 10.72 14.48
CA ASN A 252 -1.75 10.31 14.95
C ASN A 252 -0.92 9.60 13.88
N TRP A 253 -1.55 9.09 12.81
CA TRP A 253 -0.88 8.16 11.89
C TRP A 253 -1.31 8.25 10.42
N GLU A 254 -2.45 8.85 10.10
CA GLU A 254 -2.80 9.22 8.72
C GLU A 254 -2.29 10.63 8.41
N ALA A 255 -2.17 10.95 7.12
CA ALA A 255 -1.78 12.29 6.69
C ALA A 255 -2.87 13.34 7.05
N SER A 256 -2.43 14.53 7.45
CA SER A 256 -3.33 15.54 8.04
C SER A 256 -4.41 16.04 7.07
N ASP A 257 -4.11 16.05 5.77
CA ASP A 257 -5.04 16.40 4.68
C ASP A 257 -6.18 15.38 4.54
N VAL A 258 -5.88 14.09 4.69
CA VAL A 258 -6.87 12.99 4.66
C VAL A 258 -7.86 13.08 5.83
N VAL A 259 -7.40 13.55 6.99
CA VAL A 259 -8.23 13.75 8.17
C VAL A 259 -8.99 15.08 8.11
N ALA A 260 -8.37 16.14 7.61
CA ALA A 260 -8.98 17.47 7.53
C ALA A 260 -10.16 17.52 6.55
N HIS A 261 -10.05 16.84 5.40
CA HIS A 261 -11.05 16.90 4.33
C HIS A 261 -12.48 16.48 4.71
N PRO A 262 -12.73 15.31 5.33
CA PRO A 262 -14.07 14.95 5.82
C PRO A 262 -14.61 15.92 6.88
N LEU A 263 -13.75 16.48 7.74
CA LEU A 263 -14.14 17.49 8.74
C LEU A 263 -14.52 18.82 8.08
N ALA A 264 -13.79 19.24 7.06
CA ALA A 264 -14.09 20.43 6.26
C ALA A 264 -15.39 20.26 5.45
N LEU A 265 -15.63 19.07 4.90
CA LEU A 265 -16.88 18.75 4.22
C LEU A 265 -18.08 18.76 5.19
N LEU A 266 -17.90 18.23 6.40
CA LEU A 266 -18.90 18.33 7.48
C LEU A 266 -19.18 19.78 7.87
N TYR A 267 -18.15 20.60 8.05
CA TYR A 267 -18.31 22.03 8.36
C TYR A 267 -19.12 22.77 7.29
N ARG A 268 -18.83 22.54 6.00
CA ARG A 268 -19.60 23.12 4.89
C ARG A 268 -21.04 22.61 4.84
N CYS A 269 -21.25 21.32 5.09
CA CYS A 269 -22.58 20.72 5.21
C CYS A 269 -23.40 21.42 6.31
N LEU A 270 -22.82 21.58 7.50
CA LEU A 270 -23.45 22.27 8.63
C LEU A 270 -23.70 23.76 8.35
N ASN A 271 -22.88 24.42 7.54
CA ASN A 271 -23.16 25.80 7.14
C ASN A 271 -24.39 25.91 6.24
N LYS A 272 -24.54 25.02 5.26
CA LYS A 272 -25.71 24.98 4.39
C LYS A 272 -26.99 24.57 5.13
N LEU A 273 -26.89 23.67 6.09
CA LEU A 273 -28.03 23.19 6.90
C LEU A 273 -28.32 24.04 8.14
N HIS A 274 -27.58 25.13 8.36
CA HIS A 274 -27.69 25.97 9.56
C HIS A 274 -27.51 25.21 10.88
N GLY A 275 -26.54 24.28 10.92
CA GLY A 275 -26.16 23.53 12.11
C GLY A 275 -25.56 24.40 13.22
N ASP A 276 -25.42 23.78 14.41
CA ASP A 276 -24.99 24.44 15.64
C ASP A 276 -23.66 25.21 15.50
N ALA A 277 -23.65 26.46 15.94
CA ALA A 277 -22.50 27.34 15.92
C ALA A 277 -21.33 26.80 16.76
N GLU A 278 -21.60 26.15 17.90
CA GLU A 278 -20.56 25.63 18.77
C GLU A 278 -19.82 24.45 18.11
N VAL A 279 -20.57 23.53 17.49
CA VAL A 279 -20.01 22.40 16.75
C VAL A 279 -19.16 22.88 15.58
N LYS A 280 -19.66 23.87 14.83
CA LYS A 280 -18.93 24.48 13.72
C LYS A 280 -17.63 25.15 14.18
N GLN A 281 -17.66 25.86 15.31
CA GLN A 281 -16.46 26.49 15.86
C GLN A 281 -15.39 25.45 16.27
N LYS A 282 -15.81 24.35 16.91
CA LYS A 282 -14.91 23.25 17.27
C LYS A 282 -14.29 22.59 16.04
N LEU A 283 -15.10 22.31 15.01
CA LEU A 283 -14.63 21.77 13.74
C LEU A 283 -13.64 22.72 13.07
N TYR A 284 -13.96 24.00 12.98
CA TYR A 284 -13.08 25.01 12.38
C TYR A 284 -11.72 25.10 13.08
N ALA A 285 -11.72 25.12 14.42
CA ALA A 285 -10.49 25.13 15.21
C ALA A 285 -9.65 23.86 15.01
N ARG A 286 -10.31 22.70 14.86
CA ARG A 286 -9.67 21.42 14.61
C ARG A 286 -9.05 21.37 13.20
N ILE A 287 -9.80 21.76 12.17
CA ILE A 287 -9.31 21.85 10.80
C ILE A 287 -8.12 22.82 10.74
N SER A 288 -8.19 23.96 11.42
CA SER A 288 -7.09 24.95 11.44
C SER A 288 -5.76 24.41 11.98
N ARG A 289 -5.79 23.38 12.84
CA ARG A 289 -4.59 22.72 13.36
C ARG A 289 -4.04 21.65 12.42
N LEU A 290 -4.93 20.97 11.70
CA LEU A 290 -4.58 19.88 10.78
C LEU A 290 -4.14 20.40 9.41
N ASP A 291 -4.93 21.31 8.84
CA ASP A 291 -4.71 21.91 7.53
C ASP A 291 -5.27 23.36 7.52
N PRO A 292 -4.41 24.37 7.74
CA PRO A 292 -4.83 25.77 7.74
C PRO A 292 -5.28 26.27 6.35
N VAL A 293 -4.90 25.60 5.26
CA VAL A 293 -5.34 25.97 3.91
C VAL A 293 -6.80 25.58 3.71
N GLN A 294 -7.18 24.36 4.09
CA GLN A 294 -8.59 23.94 4.07
C GLN A 294 -9.46 24.75 5.03
N ALA A 295 -8.93 25.16 6.18
CA ALA A 295 -9.64 26.05 7.09
C ALA A 295 -9.97 27.41 6.43
N LEU A 296 -9.06 27.98 5.64
CA LEU A 296 -9.31 29.21 4.89
C LEU A 296 -10.36 29.03 3.80
N GLU A 297 -10.35 27.90 3.09
CA GLU A 297 -11.37 27.59 2.07
C GLU A 297 -12.76 27.42 2.67
N CYS A 298 -12.86 26.92 3.90
CA CYS A 298 -14.12 26.81 4.63
C CYS A 298 -14.70 28.17 5.07
N ALA A 299 -13.86 29.20 5.22
CA ALA A 299 -14.27 30.53 5.67
C ALA A 299 -14.76 31.44 4.53
N ARG A 300 -14.60 31.01 3.27
CA ARG A 300 -15.09 31.71 2.08
C ARG A 300 -16.52 31.30 1.74
#